data_AF-A0AA91TPA6-F1
#
_entry.id   AF-A0AA91TPA6-F1
#
_cell.length_a   1.000
_cell.length_b   1.000
_cell.length_c   1.000
_cell.angle_alpha   90.00
_cell.angle_beta   90.00
_cell.angle_gamma   90.00
#
_symmetry.space_group_name_H-M   'P 1'
#
loop_
_entity.id
_entity.type
_entity.pdbx_description
1 polymer ?
#
loop_
_entity_poly.entity_id
_entity_poly.type
_entity_poly.pdbx_seq_one_letter_code
_entity_poly.pdbx_strand_id
1 'polypeptide(L)'
;MKKLFLSSLSVNLFIMIINLITGILSARYLGAYGRGELAIATRWPNLFILLFTFGLPGALTFLGKKNNKEQSSYLSAYFILNAIIGPVGLIIGFIVFPMIISNQPASIINMAKISLLALPFAIMSHGLIGSLQGINKFKYVMAIKLMTPFGIVTIILVLIFAGKYNVYNFIVITTLLNVLICIISLLMVLKFIKPTLNNTLNKTKELTKRGIQIYGYSITSSFGNQMDQLVISLVLSPFILGLYTVAVSIRNMLISLIHGAISVYLMPKLMDLKGTERYMKVERIHGTLFYGTFFVSIFLSSVLPLVIPLIYGKEFVDSIIMGVILLSSVPFSIGNAILVNFLTAEGKFHRITCSEILGIIVGLIVTVLLYRFMGGEAAALGVVSSSIAKWIVNLHASCKIGVNYRSLFTLYIDSYKSLLQVLLSVIYINKVQKYKSTINKNV
;
A
#
# COMPACT_ATOMS: atom_id res chain seq x y z
N MET A 1 7.13 20.86 13.11
CA MET A 1 6.93 19.41 12.86
C MET A 1 5.46 18.97 12.95
N LYS A 2 4.72 19.27 14.03
CA LYS A 2 3.29 18.88 14.18
C LYS A 2 2.38 19.26 13.00
N LYS A 3 2.49 20.48 12.44
CA LYS A 3 1.68 20.94 11.29
C LYS A 3 1.97 20.16 9.99
N LEU A 4 3.23 19.82 9.73
CA LEU A 4 3.64 19.04 8.54
C LEU A 4 3.19 17.58 8.65
N PHE A 5 3.26 17.03 9.86
CA PHE A 5 2.80 15.69 10.16
C PHE A 5 1.28 15.55 10.00
N LEU A 6 0.50 16.46 10.59
CA LEU A 6 -0.95 16.52 10.41
C LEU A 6 -1.33 16.72 8.94
N SER A 7 -0.61 17.60 8.23
CA SER A 7 -0.81 17.79 6.79
C SER A 7 -0.53 16.52 5.98
N SER A 8 0.54 15.77 6.30
CA SER A 8 0.85 14.49 5.65
C SER A 8 -0.23 13.44 5.91
N LEU A 9 -0.74 13.35 7.14
CA LEU A 9 -1.84 12.45 7.48
C LEU A 9 -3.12 12.80 6.70
N SER A 10 -3.51 14.07 6.69
CA SER A 10 -4.67 14.54 5.93
C SER A 10 -4.53 14.26 4.43
N VAL A 11 -3.34 14.47 3.86
CA VAL A 11 -3.08 14.17 2.44
C VAL A 11 -3.19 12.67 2.17
N ASN A 12 -2.61 11.81 3.01
CA ASN A 12 -2.71 10.36 2.81
C ASN A 12 -4.15 9.83 2.96
N LEU A 13 -4.92 10.37 3.92
CA LEU A 13 -6.36 10.07 4.05
C LEU A 13 -7.12 10.50 2.79
N PHE A 14 -6.80 11.68 2.27
CA PHE A 14 -7.43 12.19 1.06
C PHE A 14 -7.07 11.35 -0.19
N ILE A 15 -5.81 10.95 -0.33
CA ILE A 15 -5.37 9.99 -1.36
C ILE A 15 -6.13 8.67 -1.24
N MET A 16 -6.32 8.16 -0.02
CA MET A 16 -7.07 6.92 0.22
C MET A 16 -8.53 7.04 -0.21
N ILE A 17 -9.20 8.15 0.12
CA ILE A 17 -10.58 8.42 -0.31
C ILE A 17 -10.66 8.49 -1.84
N ILE A 18 -9.72 9.19 -2.49
CA ILE A 18 -9.68 9.24 -3.95
C ILE A 18 -9.49 7.85 -4.55
N ASN A 19 -8.55 7.05 -4.04
CA ASN A 19 -8.31 5.69 -4.53
C ASN A 19 -9.52 4.76 -4.35
N LEU A 20 -10.32 4.99 -3.31
CA LEU A 20 -11.58 4.30 -3.11
C LEU A 20 -12.60 4.71 -4.18
N ILE A 21 -12.74 6.02 -4.45
CA ILE A 21 -13.63 6.54 -5.48
C ILE A 21 -13.23 6.02 -6.87
N THR A 22 -11.94 6.07 -7.23
CA THR A 22 -11.46 5.54 -8.52
C THR A 22 -11.71 4.03 -8.60
N GLY A 23 -11.51 3.29 -7.51
CA GLY A 23 -11.80 1.86 -7.42
C GLY A 23 -13.27 1.53 -7.67
N ILE A 24 -14.19 2.30 -7.08
CA ILE A 24 -15.64 2.14 -7.27
C ILE A 24 -16.05 2.49 -8.70
N LEU A 25 -15.64 3.66 -9.20
CA LEU A 25 -16.00 4.12 -10.54
C LEU A 25 -15.50 3.13 -11.60
N SER A 26 -14.25 2.69 -11.48
CA SER A 26 -13.69 1.72 -12.42
C SER A 26 -14.41 0.38 -12.40
N ALA A 27 -14.76 -0.15 -11.23
CA ALA A 27 -15.52 -1.39 -11.14
C ALA A 27 -16.94 -1.24 -11.73
N ARG A 28 -17.63 -0.14 -11.43
CA ARG A 28 -19.01 0.07 -11.87
C ARG A 28 -19.16 0.24 -13.38
N TYR A 29 -18.19 0.89 -14.02
CA TYR A 29 -18.26 1.15 -15.47
C TYR A 29 -17.54 0.09 -16.33
N LEU A 30 -16.56 -0.65 -15.78
CA LEU A 30 -15.91 -1.76 -16.51
C LEU A 30 -16.63 -3.11 -16.34
N GLY A 31 -17.52 -3.23 -15.34
CA GLY A 31 -18.07 -4.50 -14.91
C GLY A 31 -17.02 -5.40 -14.24
N ALA A 32 -17.42 -6.60 -13.83
CA ALA A 32 -16.53 -7.54 -13.14
C ALA A 32 -15.42 -8.03 -14.07
N TYR A 33 -15.74 -8.32 -15.33
CA TYR A 33 -14.75 -8.82 -16.30
C TYR A 33 -13.65 -7.80 -16.58
N GLY A 34 -14.02 -6.58 -17.00
CA GLY A 34 -13.05 -5.52 -17.31
C GLY A 34 -12.27 -5.06 -16.07
N ARG A 35 -12.87 -5.12 -14.88
CA ARG A 35 -12.15 -4.88 -13.61
C ARG A 35 -11.07 -5.93 -13.35
N GLY A 36 -11.35 -7.19 -13.66
CA GLY A 36 -10.38 -8.27 -13.60
C GLY A 36 -9.23 -8.09 -14.59
N GLU A 37 -9.54 -7.82 -15.85
CA GLU A 37 -8.52 -7.56 -16.89
C GLU A 37 -7.60 -6.41 -16.48
N LEU A 38 -8.16 -5.32 -15.96
CA LEU A 38 -7.40 -4.19 -15.42
C LEU A 38 -6.47 -4.62 -14.28
N ALA A 39 -6.94 -5.48 -13.37
CA ALA A 39 -6.13 -5.97 -12.27
C ALA A 39 -4.94 -6.80 -12.78
N ILE A 40 -5.16 -7.72 -13.72
CA ILE A 40 -4.06 -8.51 -14.32
C ILE A 40 -3.05 -7.59 -15.00
N ALA A 41 -3.54 -6.65 -15.80
CA ALA A 41 -2.71 -5.78 -16.62
C ALA A 41 -1.90 -4.76 -15.81
N THR A 42 -2.27 -4.47 -14.55
CA THR A 42 -1.60 -3.43 -13.73
C THR A 42 -0.86 -3.97 -12.51
N ARG A 43 -1.29 -5.08 -11.91
CA ARG A 43 -0.67 -5.63 -10.69
C ARG A 43 0.75 -6.14 -10.93
N TRP A 44 0.94 -6.87 -12.01
CA TRP A 44 2.25 -7.39 -12.36
C TRP A 44 3.23 -6.28 -12.76
N PRO A 45 2.90 -5.29 -13.62
CA PRO A 45 3.82 -4.17 -13.86
C PRO A 45 4.19 -3.40 -12.60
N ASN A 46 3.26 -3.23 -11.65
CA ASN A 46 3.56 -2.63 -10.35
C ASN A 46 4.55 -3.46 -9.52
N LEU A 47 4.48 -4.80 -9.59
CA LEU A 47 5.48 -5.67 -8.98
C LEU A 47 6.86 -5.46 -9.62
N PHE A 48 6.94 -5.39 -10.94
CA PHE A 48 8.19 -5.12 -11.64
C PHE A 48 8.77 -3.75 -11.24
N ILE A 49 7.95 -2.70 -11.15
CA ILE A 49 8.38 -1.40 -10.63
C ILE A 49 8.97 -1.54 -9.22
N LEU A 50 8.30 -2.28 -8.32
CA LEU A 50 8.81 -2.52 -6.97
C LEU A 50 10.17 -3.25 -6.99
N LEU A 51 10.31 -4.29 -7.82
CA LEU A 51 11.53 -5.09 -7.90
C LEU A 51 12.71 -4.28 -8.47
N PHE A 52 12.49 -3.55 -9.56
CA PHE A 52 13.52 -2.75 -10.21
C PHE A 52 13.81 -1.42 -9.52
N THR A 53 13.06 -1.02 -8.48
CA THR A 53 13.35 0.21 -7.73
C THR A 53 14.60 0.07 -6.82
N PHE A 54 14.99 -1.16 -6.44
CA PHE A 54 16.20 -1.47 -5.63
C PHE A 54 16.40 -0.59 -4.37
N GLY A 55 15.32 -0.10 -3.76
CA GLY A 55 15.39 0.77 -2.58
C GLY A 55 16.04 2.14 -2.81
N LEU A 56 16.34 2.51 -4.07
CA LEU A 56 17.05 3.75 -4.43
C LEU A 56 16.37 5.03 -3.93
N PRO A 57 15.03 5.19 -3.94
CA PRO A 57 14.37 6.37 -3.39
C PRO A 57 14.67 6.61 -1.90
N GLY A 58 14.73 5.52 -1.12
CA GLY A 58 15.08 5.58 0.31
C GLY A 58 16.55 5.95 0.51
N ALA A 59 17.44 5.39 -0.32
CA ALA A 59 18.85 5.72 -0.31
C ALA A 59 19.11 7.19 -0.65
N LEU A 60 18.42 7.72 -1.67
CA LEU A 60 18.46 9.14 -2.04
C LEU A 60 17.99 10.04 -0.89
N THR A 61 16.91 9.66 -0.22
CA THR A 61 16.39 10.41 0.94
C THR A 61 17.42 10.44 2.07
N PHE A 62 18.01 9.30 2.41
CA PHE A 62 18.97 9.16 3.50
C PHE A 62 20.30 9.87 3.20
N LEU A 63 20.93 9.57 2.06
CA LEU A 63 22.20 10.15 1.66
C LEU A 63 22.07 11.63 1.34
N GLY A 64 20.96 12.03 0.70
CA GLY A 64 20.67 13.45 0.44
C GLY A 64 20.51 14.25 1.74
N LYS A 65 19.91 13.66 2.79
CA LYS A 65 19.82 14.31 4.10
C LYS A 65 21.16 14.33 4.85
N LYS A 66 21.95 13.26 4.76
CA LYS A 66 23.26 13.13 5.42
C LYS A 66 24.29 14.09 4.80
N ASN A 67 24.32 14.17 3.48
CA ASN A 67 25.31 14.89 2.69
C ASN A 67 24.63 15.98 1.85
N ASN A 68 24.06 16.99 2.52
CA ASN A 68 23.23 18.03 1.89
C ASN A 68 23.95 18.78 0.75
N LYS A 69 25.27 18.97 0.83
CA LYS A 69 26.08 19.65 -0.20
C LYS A 69 26.28 18.84 -1.48
N GLU A 70 26.06 17.52 -1.45
CA GLU A 70 26.37 16.61 -2.57
C GLU A 70 25.12 16.06 -3.27
N GLN A 71 23.93 16.61 -2.96
CA GLN A 71 22.66 16.14 -3.52
C GLN A 71 22.62 16.18 -5.05
N SER A 72 23.26 17.19 -5.65
CA SER A 72 23.43 17.29 -7.09
C SER A 72 24.14 16.08 -7.69
N SER A 73 25.21 15.60 -7.04
CA SER A 73 25.95 14.41 -7.49
C SER A 73 25.16 13.12 -7.26
N TYR A 74 24.41 13.02 -6.15
CA TYR A 74 23.53 11.87 -5.91
C TYR A 74 22.36 11.81 -6.89
N LEU A 75 21.80 12.96 -7.29
CA LEU A 75 20.75 13.03 -8.31
C LEU A 75 21.28 12.58 -9.67
N SER A 76 22.49 13.03 -10.07
CA SER A 76 23.14 12.58 -11.30
C SER A 76 23.44 11.07 -11.27
N ALA A 77 23.98 10.56 -10.16
CA ALA A 77 24.21 9.14 -9.96
C ALA A 77 22.91 8.32 -10.10
N TYR A 78 21.81 8.85 -9.59
CA TYR A 78 20.50 8.23 -9.74
C TYR A 78 19.99 8.24 -11.19
N PHE A 79 20.18 9.32 -11.94
CA PHE A 79 19.85 9.34 -13.37
C PHE A 79 20.63 8.31 -14.16
N ILE A 80 21.94 8.16 -13.89
CA ILE A 80 22.77 7.13 -14.52
C ILE A 80 22.24 5.73 -14.19
N LEU A 81 21.92 5.48 -12.92
CA LEU A 81 21.35 4.19 -12.50
C LEU A 81 20.00 3.92 -13.15
N ASN A 82 19.10 4.92 -13.20
CA ASN A 82 17.78 4.75 -13.81
C ASN A 82 17.88 4.54 -15.32
N ALA A 83 18.82 5.19 -16.01
CA ALA A 83 19.07 4.98 -17.43
C ALA A 83 19.51 3.54 -17.76
N ILE A 84 20.02 2.79 -16.78
CA ILE A 84 20.36 1.37 -16.92
C ILE A 84 19.19 0.49 -16.44
N ILE A 85 18.76 0.71 -15.19
CA ILE A 85 17.77 -0.13 -14.50
C ILE A 85 16.40 -0.06 -15.17
N GLY A 86 15.99 1.11 -15.65
CA GLY A 86 14.71 1.32 -16.32
C GLY A 86 14.59 0.48 -17.60
N PRO A 87 15.48 0.65 -18.59
CA PRO A 87 15.48 -0.17 -19.80
C PRO A 87 15.71 -1.66 -19.54
N VAL A 88 16.62 -2.04 -18.63
CA VAL A 88 16.82 -3.45 -18.27
C VAL A 88 15.55 -4.05 -17.66
N GLY A 89 14.88 -3.32 -16.76
CA GLY A 89 13.61 -3.74 -16.18
C GLY A 89 12.48 -3.85 -17.21
N LEU A 90 12.45 -2.94 -18.19
CA LEU A 90 11.54 -3.05 -19.32
C LEU A 90 11.82 -4.29 -20.15
N ILE A 91 13.06 -4.53 -20.58
CA ILE A 91 13.42 -5.67 -21.42
C ILE A 91 13.08 -6.99 -20.71
N ILE A 92 13.50 -7.11 -19.45
CA ILE A 92 13.19 -8.29 -18.64
C ILE A 92 11.68 -8.45 -18.49
N GLY A 93 10.95 -7.38 -18.20
CA GLY A 93 9.49 -7.43 -18.13
C GLY A 93 8.86 -7.84 -19.46
N PHE A 94 9.27 -7.30 -20.60
CA PHE A 94 8.72 -7.66 -21.91
C PHE A 94 8.93 -9.14 -22.28
N ILE A 95 10.03 -9.75 -21.81
CA ILE A 95 10.36 -11.16 -22.05
C ILE A 95 9.64 -12.08 -21.04
N VAL A 96 9.75 -11.77 -19.74
CA VAL A 96 9.29 -12.65 -18.66
C VAL A 96 7.77 -12.58 -18.50
N PHE A 97 7.18 -11.41 -18.70
CA PHE A 97 5.77 -11.18 -18.41
C PHE A 97 4.81 -12.02 -19.26
N PRO A 98 4.97 -12.14 -20.60
CA PRO A 98 4.13 -13.02 -21.39
C PRO A 98 4.26 -14.50 -21.00
N MET A 99 5.40 -14.91 -20.44
CA MET A 99 5.59 -16.27 -19.94
C MET A 99 4.81 -16.52 -18.65
N ILE A 100 4.74 -15.51 -17.77
CA ILE A 100 4.03 -15.58 -16.49
C ILE A 100 2.51 -15.68 -16.71
N ILE A 101 1.96 -14.83 -17.59
CA ILE A 101 0.50 -14.77 -17.84
C ILE A 101 0.09 -15.42 -19.16
N SER A 102 0.82 -16.44 -19.61
CA SER A 102 0.60 -17.12 -20.90
C SER A 102 -0.80 -17.72 -21.06
N ASN A 103 -1.45 -18.07 -19.94
CA ASN A 103 -2.82 -18.59 -19.91
C ASN A 103 -3.90 -17.51 -20.16
N GLN A 104 -3.53 -16.23 -20.23
CA GLN A 104 -4.46 -15.13 -20.41
C GLN A 104 -4.63 -14.74 -21.89
N PRO A 105 -5.78 -14.16 -22.29
CA PRO A 105 -5.99 -13.66 -23.64
C PRO A 105 -4.91 -12.68 -24.12
N ALA A 106 -4.58 -12.74 -25.42
CA ALA A 106 -3.57 -11.87 -26.03
C ALA A 106 -3.86 -10.37 -25.86
N SER A 107 -5.14 -9.98 -25.79
CA SER A 107 -5.57 -8.60 -25.50
C SER A 107 -5.06 -8.12 -24.15
N ILE A 108 -5.19 -8.94 -23.09
CA ILE A 108 -4.73 -8.62 -21.73
C ILE A 108 -3.20 -8.55 -21.70
N ILE A 109 -2.52 -9.48 -22.37
CA ILE A 109 -1.05 -9.48 -22.46
C ILE A 109 -0.55 -8.18 -23.10
N ASN A 110 -1.19 -7.73 -24.18
CA ASN A 110 -0.82 -6.49 -24.86
C ASN A 110 -1.10 -5.26 -23.98
N MET A 111 -2.25 -5.20 -23.31
CA MET A 111 -2.55 -4.14 -22.34
C MET A 111 -1.52 -4.06 -21.21
N ALA A 112 -1.09 -5.21 -20.71
CA ALA A 112 -0.09 -5.28 -19.66
C ALA A 112 1.31 -4.82 -20.14
N LYS A 113 1.70 -5.18 -21.37
CA LYS A 113 2.93 -4.64 -22.01
C LYS A 113 2.89 -3.11 -22.12
N ILE A 114 1.74 -2.54 -22.49
CA ILE A 114 1.55 -1.08 -22.53
C ILE A 114 1.69 -0.47 -21.13
N SER A 115 1.11 -1.10 -20.10
CA SER A 115 1.29 -0.65 -18.72
C SER A 115 2.75 -0.74 -18.27
N LEU A 116 3.50 -1.74 -18.74
CA LEU A 116 4.91 -1.91 -18.41
C LEU A 116 5.77 -0.78 -18.95
N LEU A 117 5.41 -0.14 -20.08
CA LEU A 117 6.12 1.04 -20.60
C LEU A 117 6.21 2.20 -19.60
N ALA A 118 5.32 2.25 -18.59
CA ALA A 118 5.40 3.23 -17.52
C ALA A 118 6.55 2.97 -16.52
N LEU A 119 7.15 1.78 -16.51
CA LEU A 119 8.15 1.34 -15.53
C LEU A 119 9.34 2.31 -15.35
N PRO A 120 10.10 2.72 -16.40
CA PRO A 120 11.26 3.59 -16.21
C PRO A 120 10.85 4.95 -15.62
N PHE A 121 9.71 5.49 -16.07
CA PHE A 121 9.14 6.75 -15.60
C PHE A 121 8.65 6.66 -14.15
N ALA A 122 8.04 5.54 -13.77
CA ALA A 122 7.60 5.29 -12.41
C ALA A 122 8.79 5.20 -11.45
N ILE A 123 9.81 4.40 -11.80
CA ILE A 123 11.04 4.30 -11.01
C ILE A 123 11.65 5.69 -10.86
N MET A 124 11.83 6.43 -11.96
CA MET A 124 12.39 7.79 -11.96
C MET A 124 11.61 8.72 -11.03
N SER A 125 10.28 8.74 -11.15
CA SER A 125 9.39 9.55 -10.30
C SER A 125 9.56 9.22 -8.82
N HIS A 126 9.71 7.94 -8.45
CA HIS A 126 9.96 7.54 -7.07
C HIS A 126 11.30 8.09 -6.55
N GLY A 127 12.36 8.05 -7.35
CA GLY A 127 13.64 8.63 -6.95
C GLY A 127 13.59 10.14 -6.81
N LEU A 128 12.92 10.85 -7.73
CA LEU A 128 12.71 12.29 -7.66
C LEU A 128 11.95 12.71 -6.39
N ILE A 129 10.94 11.94 -6.01
CA ILE A 129 10.24 12.10 -4.72
C ILE A 129 11.24 11.92 -3.55
N GLY A 130 12.11 10.90 -3.61
CA GLY A 130 13.15 10.67 -2.60
C GLY A 130 14.15 11.83 -2.47
N SER A 131 14.58 12.41 -3.60
CA SER A 131 15.45 13.60 -3.62
C SER A 131 14.79 14.80 -2.92
N LEU A 132 13.51 15.08 -3.22
CA LEU A 132 12.75 16.15 -2.57
C LEU A 132 12.53 15.89 -1.07
N GLN A 133 12.36 14.64 -0.67
CA GLN A 133 12.29 14.25 0.74
C GLN A 133 13.63 14.49 1.46
N GLY A 134 14.75 14.19 0.80
CA GLY A 134 16.10 14.44 1.32
C GLY A 134 16.37 15.92 1.67
N ILE A 135 15.86 16.84 0.84
CA ILE A 135 15.93 18.31 1.09
C ILE A 135 14.77 18.86 1.94
N ASN A 136 13.94 18.00 2.52
CA ASN A 136 12.77 18.39 3.32
C ASN A 136 11.75 19.28 2.58
N LYS A 137 11.67 19.21 1.23
CA LYS A 137 10.67 19.94 0.42
C LYS A 137 9.34 19.18 0.38
N PHE A 138 8.78 18.89 1.55
CA PHE A 138 7.57 18.06 1.71
C PHE A 138 6.34 18.59 0.97
N LYS A 139 6.21 19.90 0.77
CA LYS A 139 5.11 20.47 -0.04
C LYS A 139 5.10 19.91 -1.47
N TYR A 140 6.27 19.86 -2.11
CA TYR A 140 6.44 19.34 -3.47
C TYR A 140 6.26 17.82 -3.52
N VAL A 141 6.75 17.11 -2.50
CA VAL A 141 6.52 15.66 -2.32
C VAL A 141 5.02 15.35 -2.27
N MET A 142 4.27 16.09 -1.45
CA MET A 142 2.83 15.88 -1.31
C MET A 142 2.06 16.28 -2.57
N ALA A 143 2.48 17.35 -3.26
CA ALA A 143 1.91 17.72 -4.55
C ALA A 143 2.07 16.59 -5.58
N ILE A 144 3.28 16.06 -5.77
CA ILE A 144 3.52 14.95 -6.71
C ILE A 144 2.71 13.71 -6.32
N LYS A 145 2.66 13.36 -5.03
CA LYS A 145 1.86 12.22 -4.54
C LYS A 145 0.36 12.37 -4.79
N LEU A 146 -0.16 13.60 -4.81
CA LEU A 146 -1.56 13.89 -5.11
C LEU A 146 -1.86 13.88 -6.61
N MET A 147 -0.88 14.20 -7.47
CA MET A 147 -1.09 14.26 -8.92
C MET A 147 -1.54 12.92 -9.51
N THR A 148 -1.01 11.79 -9.04
CA THR A 148 -1.42 10.46 -9.52
C THR A 148 -2.90 10.16 -9.24
N PRO A 149 -3.39 10.15 -7.98
CA PRO A 149 -4.79 9.85 -7.71
C PRO A 149 -5.75 10.85 -8.36
N PHE A 150 -5.44 12.15 -8.36
CA PHE A 150 -6.25 13.14 -9.07
C PHE A 150 -6.27 12.91 -10.57
N GLY A 151 -5.11 12.68 -11.20
CA GLY A 151 -5.02 12.39 -12.62
C GLY A 151 -5.83 11.16 -13.00
N ILE A 152 -5.80 10.09 -12.19
CA ILE A 152 -6.60 8.88 -12.42
C ILE A 152 -8.10 9.18 -12.35
N VAL A 153 -8.59 9.92 -11.34
CA VAL A 153 -10.02 10.31 -11.28
C VAL A 153 -10.41 11.10 -12.52
N THR A 154 -9.60 12.09 -12.89
CA THR A 154 -9.87 12.94 -14.06
C THR A 154 -9.94 12.10 -15.34
N ILE A 155 -9.02 11.15 -15.54
CA ILE A 155 -9.02 10.24 -16.69
C ILE A 155 -10.31 9.40 -16.71
N ILE A 156 -10.70 8.82 -15.57
CA ILE A 156 -11.91 8.02 -15.46
C ILE A 156 -13.13 8.86 -15.85
N LEU A 157 -13.28 10.05 -15.27
CA LEU A 157 -14.41 10.94 -15.57
C LEU A 157 -14.44 11.34 -17.04
N VAL A 158 -13.32 11.80 -17.60
CA VAL A 158 -13.23 12.22 -19.01
C VAL A 158 -13.59 11.07 -19.95
N LEU A 159 -13.06 9.87 -19.70
CA LEU A 159 -13.36 8.70 -20.54
C LEU A 159 -14.83 8.25 -20.43
N ILE A 160 -15.42 8.35 -19.23
CA ILE A 160 -16.85 8.07 -19.02
C ILE A 160 -17.70 9.07 -19.80
N PHE A 161 -17.45 10.38 -19.64
CA PHE A 161 -18.21 11.42 -20.35
C PHE A 161 -18.01 11.36 -21.87
N ALA A 162 -16.85 10.90 -22.34
CA ALA A 162 -16.60 10.68 -23.76
C ALA A 162 -17.22 9.37 -24.30
N GLY A 163 -17.83 8.53 -23.46
CA GLY A 163 -18.37 7.22 -23.85
C GLY A 163 -17.32 6.21 -24.31
N LYS A 164 -16.04 6.43 -23.98
CA LYS A 164 -14.88 5.64 -24.44
C LYS A 164 -14.19 4.90 -23.30
N TYR A 165 -14.86 4.73 -22.17
CA TYR A 165 -14.28 4.07 -21.01
C TYR A 165 -14.22 2.55 -21.21
N ASN A 166 -13.02 2.07 -21.53
CA ASN A 166 -12.68 0.65 -21.57
C ASN A 166 -11.28 0.44 -20.98
N VAL A 167 -10.92 -0.82 -20.72
CA VAL A 167 -9.64 -1.18 -20.06
C VAL A 167 -8.44 -0.67 -20.85
N TYR A 168 -8.46 -0.85 -22.18
CA TYR A 168 -7.38 -0.45 -23.07
C TYR A 168 -7.10 1.06 -23.02
N ASN A 169 -8.13 1.89 -23.26
CA ASN A 169 -8.02 3.35 -23.26
C ASN A 169 -7.58 3.87 -21.89
N PHE A 170 -8.09 3.28 -20.81
CA PHE A 170 -7.67 3.65 -19.47
C PHE A 170 -6.18 3.36 -19.24
N ILE A 171 -5.68 2.20 -19.64
CA ILE A 171 -4.25 1.86 -19.50
C ILE A 171 -3.36 2.77 -20.35
N VAL A 172 -3.73 3.03 -21.61
CA VAL A 172 -2.95 3.93 -22.49
C VAL A 172 -2.83 5.32 -21.87
N ILE A 173 -3.95 5.92 -21.45
CA ILE A 173 -3.95 7.28 -20.91
C ILE A 173 -3.27 7.33 -19.53
N THR A 174 -3.41 6.30 -18.69
CA THR A 174 -2.71 6.26 -17.39
C THR A 174 -1.20 6.05 -17.56
N THR A 175 -0.75 5.31 -18.57
CA THR A 175 0.68 5.24 -18.94
C THR A 175 1.19 6.63 -19.34
N LEU A 176 0.45 7.37 -20.17
CA LEU A 176 0.80 8.76 -20.54
C LEU A 176 0.82 9.69 -19.31
N LEU A 177 -0.11 9.52 -18.37
CA LEU A 177 -0.11 10.27 -17.11
C LEU A 177 1.16 10.02 -16.30
N ASN A 178 1.66 8.78 -16.23
CA ASN A 178 2.90 8.48 -15.52
C ASN A 178 4.11 9.18 -16.17
N VAL A 179 4.15 9.25 -17.50
CA VAL A 179 5.17 10.03 -18.23
C VAL A 179 5.05 11.51 -17.88
N LEU A 180 3.84 12.07 -17.90
CA LEU A 180 3.60 13.48 -17.57
C LEU A 180 4.00 13.81 -16.12
N ILE A 181 3.65 12.95 -15.16
CA ILE A 181 4.05 13.10 -13.75
C ILE A 181 5.57 13.01 -13.59
N CYS A 182 6.23 12.12 -14.35
CA CYS A 182 7.68 12.04 -14.36
C CYS A 182 8.31 13.34 -14.87
N ILE A 183 7.79 13.93 -15.95
CA ILE A 183 8.28 15.21 -16.48
C ILE A 183 8.05 16.33 -15.47
N ILE A 184 6.86 16.45 -14.90
CA ILE A 184 6.54 17.53 -13.95
C ILE A 184 7.37 17.38 -12.67
N SER A 185 7.51 16.17 -12.15
CA SER A 185 8.36 15.91 -10.98
C SER A 185 9.82 16.25 -11.26
N LEU A 186 10.33 15.92 -12.45
CA LEU A 186 11.69 16.29 -12.86
C LEU A 186 11.87 17.81 -12.85
N LEU A 187 10.95 18.55 -13.49
CA LEU A 187 10.96 20.02 -13.51
C LEU A 187 10.90 20.60 -12.09
N MET A 188 10.13 19.99 -11.18
CA MET A 188 10.04 20.42 -9.78
C MET A 188 11.36 20.18 -9.02
N VAL A 189 12.06 19.08 -9.28
CA VAL A 189 13.36 18.78 -8.65
C VAL A 189 14.45 19.71 -9.17
N LEU A 190 14.50 19.95 -10.49
CA LEU A 190 15.52 20.78 -11.13
C LEU A 190 15.49 22.25 -10.66
N LYS A 191 14.36 22.72 -10.11
CA LYS A 191 14.26 24.04 -9.45
C LYS A 191 15.12 24.15 -8.19
N PHE A 192 15.43 23.03 -7.53
CA PHE A 192 16.16 23.01 -6.26
C PHE A 192 17.52 22.34 -6.35
N ILE A 193 17.64 21.31 -7.19
CA ILE A 193 18.85 20.50 -7.31
C ILE A 193 19.25 20.48 -8.78
N LYS A 194 20.37 21.14 -9.10
CA LYS A 194 20.97 21.09 -10.43
C LYS A 194 21.91 19.88 -10.52
N PRO A 195 21.73 18.94 -11.46
CA PRO A 195 22.60 17.77 -11.57
C PRO A 195 24.04 18.20 -11.89
N THR A 196 25.02 17.57 -11.23
CA THR A 196 26.44 17.78 -11.51
C THR A 196 27.13 16.45 -11.77
N LEU A 197 28.13 16.44 -12.67
CA LEU A 197 28.89 15.23 -13.00
C LEU A 197 30.07 14.97 -12.05
N ASN A 198 30.15 15.69 -10.92
CA ASN A 198 31.26 15.56 -10.00
C ASN A 198 31.17 14.28 -9.18
N ASN A 199 32.22 13.45 -9.25
CA ASN A 199 32.39 12.22 -8.47
C ASN A 199 31.22 11.22 -8.60
N THR A 200 30.54 11.19 -9.75
CA THR A 200 29.30 10.41 -9.97
C THR A 200 29.50 8.92 -9.78
N LEU A 201 30.64 8.35 -10.19
CA LEU A 201 30.91 6.92 -10.10
C LEU A 201 30.95 6.42 -8.64
N ASN A 202 31.62 7.16 -7.75
CA ASN A 202 31.64 6.85 -6.32
C ASN A 202 30.26 7.00 -5.70
N LYS A 203 29.52 8.05 -6.09
CA LYS A 203 28.15 8.29 -5.59
C LYS A 203 27.17 7.23 -6.07
N THR A 204 27.33 6.72 -7.29
CA THR A 204 26.59 5.57 -7.82
C THR A 204 26.83 4.33 -6.97
N LYS A 205 28.10 4.03 -6.65
CA LYS A 205 28.46 2.89 -5.79
C LYS A 205 27.86 3.03 -4.38
N GLU A 206 27.95 4.21 -3.79
CA GLU A 206 27.37 4.50 -2.47
C GLU A 206 25.84 4.37 -2.49
N LEU A 207 25.19 4.91 -3.52
CA LEU A 207 23.74 4.86 -3.67
C LEU A 207 23.24 3.42 -3.87
N THR A 208 23.91 2.64 -4.72
CA THR A 208 23.57 1.21 -4.93
C THR A 208 23.79 0.40 -3.66
N LYS A 209 24.92 0.58 -2.95
CA LYS A 209 25.19 -0.11 -1.69
C LYS A 209 24.11 0.18 -0.65
N ARG A 210 23.74 1.45 -0.48
CA ARG A 210 22.69 1.85 0.47
C ARG A 210 21.30 1.42 0.01
N GLY A 211 21.04 1.47 -1.29
CA GLY A 211 19.80 1.01 -1.92
C GLY A 211 19.54 -0.46 -1.63
N ILE A 212 20.51 -1.34 -1.92
CA ILE A 212 20.40 -2.79 -1.67
C ILE A 212 20.17 -3.10 -0.19
N GLN A 213 20.83 -2.39 0.72
CA GLN A 213 20.60 -2.54 2.17
C GLN A 213 19.15 -2.22 2.57
N ILE A 214 18.58 -1.13 2.02
CA ILE A 214 17.18 -0.75 2.27
C ILE A 214 16.23 -1.71 1.56
N TYR A 215 16.60 -2.15 0.36
CA TYR A 215 15.81 -3.01 -0.51
C TYR A 215 15.49 -4.34 0.18
N GLY A 216 16.49 -5.01 0.77
CA GLY A 216 16.31 -6.29 1.48
C GLY A 216 15.25 -6.23 2.59
N TYR A 217 15.17 -5.12 3.32
CA TYR A 217 14.13 -4.89 4.33
C TYR A 217 12.75 -4.63 3.67
N SER A 218 12.72 -3.80 2.63
CA SER A 218 11.48 -3.33 2.01
C SER A 218 10.78 -4.33 1.08
N ILE A 219 11.52 -5.24 0.43
CA ILE A 219 10.93 -6.26 -0.46
C ILE A 219 10.06 -7.19 0.35
N THR A 220 10.59 -7.79 1.42
CA THR A 220 9.87 -8.83 2.15
C THR A 220 8.50 -8.34 2.63
N SER A 221 8.43 -7.11 3.13
CA SER A 221 7.16 -6.50 3.56
C SER A 221 6.24 -6.10 2.39
N SER A 222 6.80 -5.62 1.28
CA SER A 222 6.00 -5.10 0.16
C SER A 222 5.51 -6.20 -0.78
N PHE A 223 6.31 -7.26 -0.93
CA PHE A 223 6.04 -8.45 -1.72
C PHE A 223 4.94 -9.26 -1.04
N GLY A 224 5.04 -9.53 0.28
CA GLY A 224 4.05 -10.31 1.01
C GLY A 224 2.62 -9.75 0.98
N ASN A 225 2.45 -8.42 0.87
CA ASN A 225 1.13 -7.79 0.78
C ASN A 225 0.50 -7.86 -0.63
N GLN A 226 1.28 -8.14 -1.67
CA GLN A 226 0.83 -8.19 -3.05
C GLN A 226 0.84 -9.61 -3.62
N MET A 227 1.56 -10.54 -2.99
CA MET A 227 1.66 -11.94 -3.41
C MET A 227 0.31 -12.62 -3.57
N ASP A 228 -0.60 -12.40 -2.63
CA ASP A 228 -1.93 -13.00 -2.68
C ASP A 228 -2.59 -12.69 -4.03
N GLN A 229 -2.66 -11.41 -4.41
CA GLN A 229 -3.32 -10.99 -5.66
C GLN A 229 -2.58 -11.43 -6.92
N LEU A 230 -1.26 -11.51 -6.87
CA LEU A 230 -0.45 -11.92 -8.01
C LEU A 230 -0.65 -13.40 -8.30
N VAL A 231 -0.61 -14.26 -7.28
CA VAL A 231 -0.88 -15.69 -7.47
C VAL A 231 -2.33 -15.91 -7.90
N ILE A 232 -3.27 -15.24 -7.25
CA ILE A 232 -4.70 -15.29 -7.61
C ILE A 232 -4.89 -14.90 -9.08
N SER A 233 -4.18 -13.88 -9.58
CA SER A 233 -4.29 -13.47 -10.99
C SER A 233 -3.78 -14.49 -12.01
N LEU A 234 -2.98 -15.48 -11.60
CA LEU A 234 -2.52 -16.57 -12.47
C LEU A 234 -3.49 -17.74 -12.51
N VAL A 235 -4.19 -17.97 -11.40
CA VAL A 235 -5.05 -19.14 -11.22
C VAL A 235 -6.50 -18.84 -11.61
N LEU A 236 -6.96 -17.61 -11.37
CA LEU A 236 -8.35 -17.22 -11.55
C LEU A 236 -8.63 -16.58 -12.91
N SER A 237 -9.87 -16.79 -13.39
CA SER A 237 -10.40 -16.07 -14.53
C SER A 237 -10.52 -14.57 -14.25
N PRO A 238 -10.48 -13.71 -15.28
CA PRO A 238 -10.67 -12.27 -15.10
C PRO A 238 -11.95 -11.92 -14.34
N PHE A 239 -13.07 -12.60 -14.62
CA PHE A 239 -14.33 -12.38 -13.92
C PHE A 239 -14.21 -12.54 -12.40
N ILE A 240 -13.71 -13.70 -11.95
CA ILE A 240 -13.57 -13.98 -10.51
C ILE A 240 -12.53 -13.05 -9.87
N LEU A 241 -11.45 -12.73 -10.58
CA LEU A 241 -10.48 -11.76 -10.11
C LEU A 241 -11.10 -10.36 -9.94
N GLY A 242 -12.01 -9.97 -10.83
CA GLY A 242 -12.79 -8.73 -10.71
C GLY A 242 -13.59 -8.68 -9.42
N LEU A 243 -14.39 -9.72 -9.15
CA LEU A 243 -15.13 -9.89 -7.89
C LEU A 243 -14.20 -9.84 -6.68
N TYR A 244 -13.10 -10.58 -6.72
CA TYR A 244 -12.11 -10.64 -5.66
C TYR A 244 -11.47 -9.27 -5.40
N THR A 245 -11.16 -8.49 -6.45
CA THR A 245 -10.55 -7.17 -6.28
C THR A 245 -11.47 -6.19 -5.54
N VAL A 246 -12.79 -6.29 -5.75
CA VAL A 246 -13.79 -5.50 -5.01
C VAL A 246 -13.80 -5.91 -3.54
N ALA A 247 -13.86 -7.20 -3.26
CA ALA A 247 -13.80 -7.73 -1.90
C ALA A 247 -12.52 -7.30 -1.16
N VAL A 248 -11.36 -7.35 -1.83
CA VAL A 248 -10.09 -6.87 -1.27
C VAL A 248 -10.06 -5.35 -1.08
N SER A 249 -10.67 -4.56 -1.98
CA SER A 249 -10.77 -3.11 -1.81
C SER A 249 -11.47 -2.75 -0.49
N ILE A 250 -12.55 -3.45 -0.13
CA ILE A 250 -13.27 -3.24 1.12
C ILE A 250 -12.41 -3.63 2.33
N ARG A 251 -11.77 -4.81 2.29
CA ARG A 251 -10.83 -5.25 3.34
C ARG A 251 -9.71 -4.22 3.55
N ASN A 252 -9.07 -3.79 2.46
CA ASN A 252 -7.92 -2.89 2.50
C ASN A 252 -8.29 -1.50 3.00
N MET A 253 -9.53 -1.04 2.77
CA MET A 253 -10.02 0.22 3.33
C MET A 253 -9.93 0.20 4.86
N LEU A 254 -10.41 -0.88 5.49
CA LEU A 254 -10.39 -1.00 6.95
C LEU A 254 -8.97 -1.16 7.51
N ILE A 255 -8.15 -2.01 6.88
CA ILE A 255 -6.76 -2.21 7.30
C ILE A 255 -5.96 -0.90 7.19
N SER A 256 -6.10 -0.17 6.08
CA SER A 256 -5.30 1.03 5.80
C SER A 256 -5.57 2.16 6.79
N LEU A 257 -6.83 2.36 7.17
CA LEU A 257 -7.23 3.34 8.19
C LEU A 257 -6.51 3.12 9.52
N ILE A 258 -6.35 1.85 9.90
CA ILE A 258 -5.80 1.47 11.20
C ILE A 258 -4.28 1.37 11.16
N HIS A 259 -3.71 0.74 10.12
CA HIS A 259 -2.25 0.66 9.92
C HIS A 259 -1.61 2.05 9.86
N GLY A 260 -2.23 3.00 9.17
CA GLY A 260 -1.73 4.37 9.09
C GLY A 260 -1.58 5.02 10.46
N ALA A 261 -2.53 4.79 11.38
CA ALA A 261 -2.47 5.30 12.74
C ALA A 261 -1.43 4.55 13.61
N ILE A 262 -1.37 3.23 13.49
CA ILE A 262 -0.44 2.37 14.24
C ILE A 262 1.01 2.74 13.92
N SER A 263 1.43 2.66 12.66
CA SER A 263 2.84 2.82 12.29
C SER A 263 3.40 4.21 12.64
N VAL A 264 2.53 5.21 12.63
CA VAL A 264 2.88 6.60 12.85
C VAL A 264 3.00 6.95 14.34
N TYR A 265 2.19 6.34 15.20
CA TYR A 265 2.14 6.65 16.63
C TYR A 265 2.78 5.58 17.51
N LEU A 266 2.53 4.31 17.21
CA LEU A 266 2.94 3.19 18.05
C LEU A 266 4.44 2.99 17.98
N MET A 267 5.02 2.93 16.78
CA MET A 267 6.45 2.60 16.61
C MET A 267 7.38 3.55 17.39
N PRO A 268 7.28 4.89 17.26
CA PRO A 268 8.15 5.79 18.03
C PRO A 268 7.98 5.61 19.54
N LYS A 269 6.73 5.47 19.99
CA LYS A 269 6.40 5.33 21.40
C LYS A 269 6.90 4.03 22.00
N LEU A 270 6.90 2.94 21.24
CA LEU A 270 7.47 1.66 21.70
C LEU A 270 8.98 1.73 21.87
N MET A 271 9.69 2.48 21.01
CA MET A 271 11.13 2.69 21.13
C MET A 271 11.51 3.48 22.39
N ASP A 272 10.65 4.39 22.85
CA ASP A 272 10.87 5.20 24.05
C ASP A 272 10.66 4.39 25.35
N LEU A 273 9.74 3.42 25.34
CA LEU A 273 9.41 2.57 26.51
C LEU A 273 10.43 1.43 26.66
N LYS A 274 10.66 0.96 27.90
CA LYS A 274 11.58 -0.16 28.20
C LYS A 274 10.89 -1.26 28.99
N GLY A 275 11.35 -2.51 28.81
CA GLY A 275 10.95 -3.66 29.61
C GLY A 275 9.43 -3.88 29.69
N THR A 276 8.94 -4.04 30.93
CA THR A 276 7.54 -4.38 31.23
C THR A 276 6.54 -3.34 30.73
N GLU A 277 6.85 -2.04 30.81
CA GLU A 277 5.96 -0.98 30.31
C GLU A 277 5.71 -1.09 28.81
N ARG A 278 6.75 -1.45 28.05
CA ARG A 278 6.65 -1.70 26.61
C ARG A 278 5.70 -2.88 26.35
N TYR A 279 5.85 -3.99 27.09
CA TYR A 279 5.03 -5.19 26.93
C TYR A 279 3.55 -4.91 27.25
N MET A 280 3.27 -4.30 28.41
CA MET A 280 1.90 -3.93 28.81
C MET A 280 1.25 -2.98 27.80
N LYS A 281 2.02 -2.07 27.20
CA LYS A 281 1.49 -1.15 26.17
C LYS A 281 1.11 -1.90 24.90
N VAL A 282 1.94 -2.85 24.47
CA VAL A 282 1.67 -3.71 23.31
C VAL A 282 0.45 -4.59 23.58
N GLU A 283 0.37 -5.23 24.74
CA GLU A 283 -0.77 -6.06 25.17
C GLU A 283 -2.09 -5.28 25.11
N ARG A 284 -2.10 -4.09 25.72
CA ARG A 284 -3.28 -3.22 25.76
C ARG A 284 -3.74 -2.77 24.38
N ILE A 285 -2.80 -2.35 23.54
CA ILE A 285 -3.12 -1.90 22.18
C ILE A 285 -3.56 -3.06 21.30
N HIS A 286 -2.89 -4.21 21.41
CA HIS A 286 -3.28 -5.43 20.70
C HIS A 286 -4.70 -5.84 21.06
N GLY A 287 -5.02 -6.04 22.36
CA GLY A 287 -6.37 -6.46 22.78
C GLY A 287 -7.44 -5.46 22.34
N THR A 288 -7.21 -4.16 22.52
CA THR A 288 -8.18 -3.11 22.12
C THR A 288 -8.43 -3.10 20.61
N LEU A 289 -7.38 -3.18 19.79
CA LEU A 289 -7.55 -3.13 18.34
C LEU A 289 -8.01 -4.45 17.75
N PHE A 290 -7.60 -5.59 18.31
CA PHE A 290 -8.04 -6.92 17.87
C PHE A 290 -9.54 -7.08 18.05
N TYR A 291 -10.08 -6.86 19.26
CA TYR A 291 -11.53 -6.95 19.48
C TYR A 291 -12.30 -5.82 18.80
N GLY A 292 -11.72 -4.60 18.76
CA GLY A 292 -12.37 -3.47 18.09
C GLY A 292 -12.58 -3.76 16.61
N THR A 293 -11.57 -4.31 15.95
CA THR A 293 -11.64 -4.70 14.54
C THR A 293 -12.47 -5.95 14.33
N PHE A 294 -12.50 -6.88 15.27
CA PHE A 294 -13.41 -8.04 15.22
C PHE A 294 -14.87 -7.61 15.15
N PHE A 295 -15.31 -6.72 16.05
CA PHE A 295 -16.68 -6.21 16.04
C PHE A 295 -16.98 -5.37 14.79
N VAL A 296 -16.05 -4.51 14.35
CA VAL A 296 -16.25 -3.73 13.12
C VAL A 296 -16.30 -4.63 11.88
N SER A 297 -15.48 -5.68 11.81
CA SER A 297 -15.53 -6.67 10.74
C SER A 297 -16.87 -7.41 10.71
N ILE A 298 -17.41 -7.82 11.85
CA ILE A 298 -18.74 -8.45 11.93
C ILE A 298 -19.81 -7.48 11.43
N PHE A 299 -19.80 -6.24 11.94
CA PHE A 299 -20.76 -5.22 11.54
C PHE A 299 -20.72 -4.95 10.04
N LEU A 300 -19.51 -4.77 9.47
CA LEU A 300 -19.35 -4.55 8.04
C LEU A 300 -19.79 -5.77 7.21
N SER A 301 -19.48 -6.99 7.66
CA SER A 301 -19.94 -8.22 7.00
C SER A 301 -21.46 -8.30 6.91
N SER A 302 -22.19 -7.89 7.95
CA SER A 302 -23.66 -7.82 7.92
C SER A 302 -24.20 -6.76 6.95
N VAL A 303 -23.41 -5.70 6.70
CA VAL A 303 -23.80 -4.57 5.84
C VAL A 303 -23.34 -4.77 4.38
N LEU A 304 -22.42 -5.71 4.10
CA LEU A 304 -21.92 -6.02 2.75
C LEU A 304 -23.02 -6.33 1.72
N PRO A 305 -24.06 -7.15 2.04
CA PRO A 305 -25.13 -7.44 1.09
C PRO A 305 -25.90 -6.22 0.60
N LEU A 306 -25.89 -5.12 1.38
CA LEU A 306 -26.49 -3.85 1.00
C LEU A 306 -25.48 -2.95 0.28
N VAL A 307 -24.25 -2.88 0.79
CA VAL A 307 -23.21 -1.96 0.29
C VAL A 307 -22.70 -2.35 -1.08
N ILE A 308 -22.42 -3.63 -1.33
CA ILE A 308 -21.83 -4.07 -2.61
C ILE A 308 -22.76 -3.79 -3.80
N PRO A 309 -24.04 -4.23 -3.79
CA PRO A 309 -24.94 -3.98 -4.90
C PRO A 309 -25.25 -2.49 -5.12
N LEU A 310 -25.28 -1.70 -4.03
CA LEU A 310 -25.54 -0.26 -4.10
C LEU A 310 -24.36 0.53 -4.69
N ILE A 311 -23.14 0.22 -4.25
CA ILE A 311 -21.94 0.98 -4.61
C ILE A 311 -21.33 0.48 -5.93
N TYR A 312 -21.13 -0.84 -6.03
CA TYR A 312 -20.42 -1.47 -7.15
C TYR A 312 -21.37 -1.95 -8.24
N GLY A 313 -22.61 -2.31 -7.89
CA GLY A 313 -23.63 -2.80 -8.82
C GLY A 313 -23.96 -4.29 -8.59
N LYS A 314 -25.07 -4.74 -9.18
CA LYS A 314 -25.60 -6.11 -9.00
C LYS A 314 -24.67 -7.20 -9.56
N GLU A 315 -23.83 -6.89 -10.54
CA GLU A 315 -22.84 -7.83 -11.09
C GLU A 315 -21.82 -8.31 -10.04
N PHE A 316 -21.65 -7.55 -8.96
CA PHE A 316 -20.69 -7.87 -7.89
C PHE A 316 -21.30 -8.63 -6.71
N VAL A 317 -22.55 -9.09 -6.78
CA VAL A 317 -23.20 -9.83 -5.68
C VAL A 317 -22.38 -11.05 -5.24
N ASP A 318 -21.78 -11.78 -6.18
CA ASP A 318 -20.95 -12.96 -5.89
C ASP A 318 -19.65 -12.61 -5.13
N SER A 319 -19.28 -11.33 -5.04
CA SER A 319 -18.16 -10.88 -4.22
C SER A 319 -18.49 -10.76 -2.72
N ILE A 320 -19.77 -10.84 -2.33
CA ILE A 320 -20.20 -10.67 -0.93
C ILE A 320 -19.56 -11.72 -0.03
N ILE A 321 -19.62 -13.01 -0.40
CA ILE A 321 -19.07 -14.10 0.41
C ILE A 321 -17.55 -13.95 0.54
N MET A 322 -16.85 -13.65 -0.57
CA MET A 322 -15.42 -13.36 -0.54
C MET A 322 -15.11 -12.16 0.37
N GLY A 323 -15.96 -11.13 0.36
CA GLY A 323 -15.85 -9.97 1.23
C GLY A 323 -15.97 -10.32 2.70
N VAL A 324 -16.95 -11.14 3.08
CA VAL A 324 -17.15 -11.61 4.46
C VAL A 324 -15.95 -12.41 4.94
N ILE A 325 -15.47 -13.36 4.13
CA ILE A 325 -14.28 -14.15 4.42
C ILE A 325 -13.05 -13.25 4.57
N LEU A 326 -12.82 -12.32 3.66
CA LEU A 326 -11.69 -11.39 3.74
C LEU A 326 -11.77 -10.46 4.95
N LEU A 327 -12.96 -9.98 5.35
CA LEU A 327 -13.14 -9.16 6.54
C LEU A 327 -12.81 -9.91 7.84
N SER A 328 -13.02 -11.24 7.86
CA SER A 328 -12.61 -12.08 9.00
C SER A 328 -11.09 -12.13 9.21
N SER A 329 -10.29 -11.87 8.16
CA SER A 329 -8.82 -11.82 8.28
C SER A 329 -8.30 -10.56 8.99
N VAL A 330 -9.13 -9.52 9.12
CA VAL A 330 -8.66 -8.19 9.50
C VAL A 330 -8.18 -8.11 10.96
N PRO A 331 -8.84 -8.71 11.96
CA PRO A 331 -8.35 -8.72 13.34
C PRO A 331 -6.95 -9.33 13.45
N PHE A 332 -6.72 -10.46 12.75
CA PHE A 332 -5.42 -11.11 12.68
C PHE A 332 -4.38 -10.25 11.97
N SER A 333 -4.76 -9.60 10.87
CA SER A 333 -3.85 -8.70 10.12
C SER A 333 -3.38 -7.53 10.99
N ILE A 334 -4.29 -6.90 11.73
CA ILE A 334 -4.00 -5.75 12.59
C ILE A 334 -3.25 -6.18 13.85
N GLY A 335 -3.66 -7.29 14.47
CA GLY A 335 -2.92 -7.91 15.57
C GLY A 335 -1.47 -8.21 15.17
N ASN A 336 -1.29 -8.82 13.99
CA ASN A 336 0.04 -9.10 13.44
C ASN A 336 0.86 -7.82 13.24
N ALA A 337 0.27 -6.76 12.70
CA ALA A 337 0.97 -5.49 12.49
C ALA A 337 1.48 -4.88 13.81
N ILE A 338 0.71 -4.97 14.90
CA ILE A 338 1.13 -4.49 16.23
C ILE A 338 2.35 -5.28 16.73
N LEU A 339 2.30 -6.61 16.59
CA LEU A 339 3.40 -7.50 16.99
C LEU A 339 4.65 -7.28 16.13
N VAL A 340 4.50 -7.04 14.82
CA VAL A 340 5.61 -6.70 13.93
C VAL A 340 6.26 -5.36 14.32
N ASN A 341 5.47 -4.36 14.73
CA ASN A 341 6.01 -3.10 15.25
C ASN A 341 6.82 -3.33 16.54
N PHE A 342 6.31 -4.17 17.44
CA PHE A 342 7.02 -4.55 18.67
C PHE A 342 8.32 -5.31 18.38
N LEU A 343 8.27 -6.36 17.55
CA LEU A 343 9.46 -7.15 17.18
C LEU A 343 10.51 -6.31 16.44
N THR A 344 10.08 -5.34 15.65
CA THR A 344 10.97 -4.34 15.04
C THR A 344 11.65 -3.47 16.09
N ALA A 345 10.92 -3.00 17.10
CA ALA A 345 11.48 -2.22 18.22
C ALA A 345 12.46 -3.04 19.09
N GLU A 346 12.30 -4.36 19.13
CA GLU A 346 13.21 -5.32 19.78
C GLU A 346 14.34 -5.81 18.85
N GLY A 347 14.39 -5.34 17.60
CA GLY A 347 15.42 -5.73 16.62
C GLY A 347 15.33 -7.18 16.11
N LYS A 348 14.19 -7.86 16.29
CA LYS A 348 13.98 -9.28 15.91
C LYS A 348 13.48 -9.45 14.46
N PHE A 349 14.18 -8.82 13.51
CA PHE A 349 13.80 -8.84 12.08
C PHE A 349 13.69 -10.23 11.46
N HIS A 350 14.55 -11.17 11.85
CA HIS A 350 14.55 -12.53 11.32
C HIS A 350 13.21 -13.28 11.58
N ARG A 351 12.58 -13.03 12.73
CA ARG A 351 11.28 -13.64 13.07
C ARG A 351 10.16 -13.08 12.18
N ILE A 352 10.19 -11.77 11.91
CA ILE A 352 9.25 -11.11 11.01
C ILE A 352 9.36 -11.71 9.61
N THR A 353 10.57 -11.80 9.06
CA THR A 353 10.82 -12.40 7.73
C THR A 353 10.34 -13.86 7.67
N CYS A 354 10.62 -14.67 8.70
CA CYS A 354 10.15 -16.05 8.77
C CYS A 354 8.62 -16.13 8.78
N SER A 355 7.94 -15.26 9.55
CA SER A 355 6.48 -15.21 9.58
C SER A 355 5.88 -14.88 8.22
N GLU A 356 6.49 -13.95 7.46
CA GLU A 356 6.01 -13.57 6.13
C GLU A 356 6.15 -14.72 5.12
N ILE A 357 7.30 -15.40 5.11
CA ILE A 357 7.55 -16.54 4.23
C ILE A 357 6.56 -17.68 4.54
N LEU A 358 6.41 -18.03 5.82
CA LEU A 358 5.46 -19.07 6.24
C LEU A 358 4.02 -18.70 5.90
N GLY A 359 3.61 -17.46 6.12
CA GLY A 359 2.28 -16.98 5.76
C GLY A 359 1.99 -17.11 4.28
N ILE A 360 2.95 -16.71 3.43
CA ILE A 360 2.83 -16.89 1.97
C ILE A 360 2.68 -18.36 1.62
N ILE A 361 3.55 -19.24 2.13
CA ILE A 361 3.50 -20.68 1.83
C ILE A 361 2.15 -21.28 2.25
N VAL A 362 1.70 -21.02 3.47
CA VAL A 362 0.42 -21.52 4.00
C VAL A 362 -0.75 -20.99 3.17
N GLY A 363 -0.76 -19.69 2.86
CA GLY A 363 -1.82 -19.09 2.04
C GLY A 363 -1.90 -19.69 0.64
N LEU A 364 -0.75 -19.94 0.01
CA LEU A 364 -0.67 -20.57 -1.30
C LEU A 364 -1.17 -22.02 -1.27
N ILE A 365 -0.73 -22.81 -0.29
CA ILE A 365 -1.17 -24.20 -0.14
C ILE A 365 -2.69 -24.26 0.02
N VAL A 366 -3.25 -23.46 0.92
CA VAL A 366 -4.71 -23.42 1.16
C VAL A 366 -5.45 -22.99 -0.10
N THR A 367 -4.97 -21.95 -0.81
CA THR A 367 -5.59 -21.48 -2.05
C THR A 367 -5.62 -22.59 -3.10
N VAL A 368 -4.49 -23.25 -3.36
CA VAL A 368 -4.37 -24.29 -4.39
C VAL A 368 -5.22 -25.52 -4.06
N LEU A 369 -5.22 -25.97 -2.79
CA LEU A 369 -5.98 -27.14 -2.36
C LEU A 369 -7.50 -26.91 -2.43
N LEU A 370 -7.97 -25.74 -1.99
CA LEU A 370 -9.40 -25.42 -1.96
C LEU A 370 -9.93 -24.89 -3.30
N TYR A 371 -9.05 -24.51 -4.23
CA TYR A 371 -9.44 -23.92 -5.51
C TYR A 371 -10.45 -24.79 -6.28
N ARG A 372 -10.19 -26.11 -6.33
CA ARG A 372 -11.05 -27.06 -7.04
C ARG A 372 -12.47 -27.15 -6.45
N PHE A 373 -12.65 -26.84 -5.17
CA PHE A 373 -13.92 -26.99 -4.46
C PHE A 373 -14.71 -25.69 -4.36
N MET A 374 -14.04 -24.55 -4.18
CA MET A 374 -14.68 -23.27 -3.83
C MET A 374 -14.35 -22.12 -4.80
N GLY A 375 -13.56 -22.36 -5.85
CA GLY A 375 -13.21 -21.35 -6.86
C GLY A 375 -12.57 -20.10 -6.24
N GLY A 376 -13.19 -18.93 -6.43
CA GLY A 376 -12.68 -17.65 -5.94
C GLY A 376 -12.69 -17.49 -4.41
N GLU A 377 -13.52 -18.23 -3.69
CA GLU A 377 -13.57 -18.17 -2.22
C GLU A 377 -12.34 -18.83 -1.59
N ALA A 378 -11.75 -19.83 -2.26
CA ALA A 378 -10.50 -20.46 -1.85
C ALA A 378 -9.36 -19.44 -1.72
N ALA A 379 -9.32 -18.47 -2.62
CA ALA A 379 -8.37 -17.37 -2.58
C ALA A 379 -8.56 -16.47 -1.34
N ALA A 380 -9.82 -16.15 -1.01
CA ALA A 380 -10.13 -15.41 0.21
C ALA A 380 -9.69 -16.19 1.46
N LEU A 381 -9.97 -17.50 1.53
CA LEU A 381 -9.55 -18.37 2.64
C LEU A 381 -8.02 -18.49 2.74
N GLY A 382 -7.31 -18.54 1.61
CA GLY A 382 -5.86 -18.51 1.59
C GLY A 382 -5.29 -17.28 2.29
N VAL A 383 -5.89 -16.11 2.06
CA VAL A 383 -5.51 -14.86 2.75
C VAL A 383 -5.82 -14.90 4.25
N VAL A 384 -6.96 -15.47 4.65
CA VAL A 384 -7.28 -15.65 6.09
C VAL A 384 -6.21 -16.54 6.74
N SER A 385 -5.93 -17.69 6.14
CA SER A 385 -4.93 -18.65 6.63
C SER A 385 -3.52 -18.06 6.71
N SER A 386 -3.11 -17.29 5.68
CA SER A 386 -1.86 -16.54 5.67
C SER A 386 -1.78 -15.54 6.83
N SER A 387 -2.85 -14.78 7.05
CA SER A 387 -2.93 -13.77 8.12
C SER A 387 -2.87 -14.42 9.51
N ILE A 388 -3.57 -15.54 9.70
CA ILE A 388 -3.54 -16.33 10.95
C ILE A 388 -2.15 -16.90 11.19
N ALA A 389 -1.52 -17.53 10.18
CA ALA A 389 -0.19 -18.10 10.30
C ALA A 389 0.86 -17.05 10.70
N LYS A 390 0.86 -15.88 10.04
CA LYS A 390 1.74 -14.75 10.39
C LYS A 390 1.54 -14.32 11.83
N TRP A 391 0.29 -14.13 12.23
CA TRP A 391 -0.07 -13.70 13.56
C TRP A 391 0.37 -14.70 14.63
N ILE A 392 0.12 -16.01 14.44
CA ILE A 392 0.53 -17.06 15.39
C ILE A 392 2.05 -17.07 15.59
N VAL A 393 2.83 -17.03 14.51
CA VAL A 393 4.30 -17.05 14.58
C VAL A 393 4.84 -15.83 15.33
N ASN A 394 4.33 -14.64 15.01
CA ASN A 394 4.77 -13.40 15.66
C ASN A 394 4.26 -13.28 17.10
N LEU A 395 3.09 -13.84 17.40
CA LEU A 395 2.55 -13.90 18.75
C LEU A 395 3.42 -14.82 19.63
N HIS A 396 3.77 -16.00 19.14
CA HIS A 396 4.68 -16.91 19.83
C HIS A 396 6.06 -16.28 20.06
N ALA A 397 6.61 -15.59 19.04
CA ALA A 397 7.87 -14.87 19.16
C ALA A 397 7.80 -13.74 20.20
N SER A 398 6.69 -13.00 20.25
CA SER A 398 6.49 -11.91 21.20
C SER A 398 6.32 -12.44 22.64
N CYS A 399 5.64 -13.57 22.82
CA CYS A 399 5.49 -14.20 24.13
C CYS A 399 6.83 -14.66 24.70
N LYS A 400 7.74 -15.16 23.86
CA LYS A 400 9.10 -15.52 24.26
C LYS A 400 9.95 -14.34 24.74
N ILE A 401 9.59 -13.11 24.40
CA ILE A 401 10.32 -11.89 24.78
C ILE A 401 9.80 -11.31 26.11
N GLY A 402 8.54 -11.64 26.49
CA GLY A 402 7.95 -11.19 27.76
C GLY A 402 6.51 -10.71 27.66
N VAL A 403 5.91 -10.69 26.47
CA VAL A 403 4.49 -10.35 26.28
C VAL A 403 3.62 -11.48 26.82
N ASN A 404 2.66 -11.17 27.68
CA ASN A 404 1.78 -12.16 28.27
C ASN A 404 0.66 -12.54 27.28
N TYR A 405 0.55 -13.84 26.98
CA TYR A 405 -0.50 -14.40 26.12
C TYR A 405 -1.89 -13.98 26.57
N ARG A 406 -2.21 -14.09 27.88
CA ARG A 406 -3.56 -13.79 28.38
C ARG A 406 -3.91 -12.32 28.21
N SER A 407 -2.96 -11.43 28.46
CA SER A 407 -3.13 -9.98 28.35
C SER A 407 -3.32 -9.48 26.91
N LEU A 408 -2.93 -10.27 25.91
CA LEU A 408 -3.19 -9.97 24.49
C LEU A 408 -4.67 -10.15 24.11
N PHE A 409 -5.40 -10.99 24.85
CA PHE A 409 -6.82 -11.32 24.63
C PHE A 409 -7.76 -10.75 25.69
N THR A 410 -7.29 -9.78 26.49
CA THR A 410 -8.18 -9.07 27.41
C THR A 410 -8.89 -7.91 26.72
N LEU A 411 -10.20 -7.80 26.95
CA LEU A 411 -11.01 -6.65 26.53
C LEU A 411 -10.78 -5.47 27.47
N TYR A 412 -9.97 -4.50 27.02
CA TYR A 412 -9.69 -3.28 27.78
C TYR A 412 -10.78 -2.23 27.57
N ILE A 413 -11.89 -2.33 28.30
CA ILE A 413 -13.05 -1.42 28.20
C ILE A 413 -12.63 0.05 28.37
N ASP A 414 -11.71 0.34 29.28
CA ASP A 414 -11.23 1.71 29.53
C ASP A 414 -10.46 2.29 28.32
N SER A 415 -9.79 1.45 27.54
CA SER A 415 -9.14 1.89 26.31
C SER A 415 -10.18 2.38 25.30
N TYR A 416 -11.32 1.71 25.16
CA TYR A 416 -12.39 2.15 24.26
C TYR A 416 -13.02 3.47 24.72
N LYS A 417 -13.25 3.64 26.03
CA LYS A 417 -13.71 4.92 26.59
C LYS A 417 -12.74 6.07 26.27
N SER A 418 -11.44 5.84 26.43
CA SER A 418 -10.41 6.83 26.09
C SER A 418 -10.36 7.15 24.59
N LEU A 419 -10.51 6.15 23.72
CA LEU A 419 -10.57 6.35 22.27
C LEU A 419 -11.80 7.16 21.85
N LEU A 420 -12.96 6.87 22.43
CA LEU A 420 -14.20 7.64 22.23
C LEU A 420 -14.04 9.09 22.67
N GLN A 421 -13.45 9.35 23.84
CA GLN A 421 -13.17 10.71 24.30
C GLN A 421 -12.20 11.48 23.38
N VAL A 422 -11.18 10.80 22.86
CA VAL A 422 -10.26 11.41 21.88
C VAL A 422 -11.00 11.72 20.57
N LEU A 423 -11.82 10.79 20.06
CA LEU A 423 -12.61 11.04 18.84
C LEU A 423 -13.60 12.20 19.03
N LEU A 424 -14.30 12.24 20.16
CA LEU A 424 -15.26 13.30 20.50
C LEU A 424 -14.56 14.64 20.66
N SER A 425 -13.40 14.71 21.32
CA SER A 425 -12.63 15.95 21.47
C SER A 425 -12.10 16.47 20.13
N VAL A 426 -11.69 15.61 19.19
CA VAL A 426 -11.29 16.02 17.83
C VAL A 426 -12.49 16.61 17.05
N ILE A 427 -13.67 16.02 17.18
CA ILE A 427 -14.91 16.54 16.59
C ILE A 427 -15.28 17.90 17.22
N TYR A 428 -15.11 18.04 18.53
CA TYR A 428 -15.43 19.27 19.27
C TYR A 428 -14.46 20.41 18.95
N ILE A 429 -13.15 20.14 18.87
CA ILE A 429 -12.12 21.12 18.49
C ILE A 429 -12.37 21.63 17.06
N ASN A 430 -12.76 20.75 16.13
CA ASN A 430 -13.15 21.17 14.78
C ASN A 430 -14.42 22.04 14.77
N LYS A 431 -15.38 21.79 15.66
CA LYS A 431 -16.59 22.61 15.81
C LYS A 431 -16.26 24.00 16.37
N VAL A 432 -15.39 24.09 17.37
CA VAL A 432 -14.95 25.35 17.98
C VAL A 432 -14.06 26.18 17.04
N GLN A 433 -13.18 25.55 16.26
CA GLN A 433 -12.41 26.25 15.22
C GLN A 433 -13.28 26.77 14.08
N LYS A 434 -14.32 26.02 13.68
CA LYS A 434 -15.29 26.46 12.67
C LYS A 434 -16.17 27.60 13.18
N TYR A 435 -16.52 27.62 14.47
CA TYR A 435 -17.23 28.75 15.09
C TYR A 435 -16.36 30.02 15.14
N LYS A 436 -15.08 29.91 15.55
CA LYS A 436 -14.16 31.06 15.55
C LYS A 436 -13.86 31.62 14.15
N SER A 437 -13.81 30.78 13.11
CA SER A 437 -13.62 31.27 11.74
C SER A 437 -14.87 31.92 11.13
N THR A 438 -16.05 31.66 11.69
CA THR A 438 -17.31 32.29 11.25
C THR A 438 -17.51 33.65 11.94
N ILE A 439 -17.05 33.78 13.19
CA ILE A 439 -17.06 35.05 13.92
C ILE A 439 -16.03 36.04 13.33
N ASN A 440 -14.84 35.58 12.94
CA ASN A 440 -13.80 36.42 12.29
C ASN A 440 -14.07 36.76 10.82
N LYS A 441 -15.20 36.33 10.23
CA LYS A 441 -15.65 36.77 8.90
C LYS A 441 -16.78 37.79 8.95
N ASN A 442 -17.34 38.03 10.13
CA ASN A 442 -18.42 38.99 10.37
C ASN A 442 -17.95 40.17 11.25
N VAL A 443 -16.64 40.34 11.41
CA VAL A 443 -15.94 41.53 11.92
C VAL A 443 -14.88 41.86 10.88
#